data_AF-A0A4R4SAZ5-F1
#
_entry.id   AF-A0A4R4SAZ5-F1
#
_cell.length_a   1.000
_cell.length_b   1.000
_cell.length_c   1.000
_cell.angle_alpha   90.00
_cell.angle_beta   90.00
_cell.angle_gamma   90.00
#
_symmetry.space_group_name_H-M   'P 1'
#
loop_
_entity.id
_entity.type
_entity.pdbx_description
1 polymer ?
#
loop_
_entity_poly.entity_id
_entity_poly.type
_entity_poly.pdbx_seq_one_letter_code
_entity_poly.pdbx_strand_id
1 'polypeptide(L)'
;MDGAPPAPAAPSTAQLVEQAMASSGFPVPTVHTAPDGKTYVRVRTSLWVDGFDVVQTEPVSAGDQTVQARAEPVSVTWNLGEKQLVCKTAGSKDGKNCNYSYQRSSAGQPGGKYQITATVTWHATWTCEGAECDSPGGVLGNQTSTSLPTPLVVGEIQTNTGQ
;
A
#
# COMPACT_ATOMS: atom_id res chain seq x y z
N MET A 1 43.56 -4.51 36.77
CA MET A 1 42.85 -3.29 36.34
C MET A 1 41.69 -3.78 35.47
N ASP A 2 40.61 -4.21 36.09
CA ASP A 2 39.39 -4.63 35.38
C ASP A 2 38.69 -3.37 34.87
N GLY A 3 38.84 -3.08 33.59
CA GLY A 3 38.07 -2.06 32.91
C GLY A 3 36.68 -2.61 32.62
N ALA A 4 35.65 -2.10 33.30
CA ALA A 4 34.27 -2.39 32.94
C ALA A 4 34.06 -2.08 31.45
N PRO A 5 33.37 -2.94 30.67
CA PRO A 5 33.04 -2.64 29.29
C PRO A 5 32.28 -1.30 29.23
N PRO A 6 32.54 -0.43 28.23
CA PRO A 6 31.77 0.79 28.08
C PRO A 6 30.29 0.43 27.95
N ALA A 7 29.45 1.10 28.75
CA ALA A 7 28.01 0.98 28.64
C ALA A 7 27.59 1.29 27.19
N PRO A 8 26.66 0.54 26.59
CA PRO A 8 26.18 0.85 25.25
C PRO A 8 25.69 2.29 25.22
N ALA A 9 26.17 3.07 24.24
CA ALA A 9 25.70 4.43 24.03
C ALA A 9 24.18 4.42 23.81
N ALA A 10 23.49 5.43 24.35
CA ALA A 10 22.06 5.60 24.09
C ALA A 10 21.80 5.63 22.57
N PRO A 11 20.67 5.06 22.10
CA PRO A 11 20.35 5.05 20.69
C PRO A 11 20.16 6.49 20.19
N SER A 12 20.66 6.77 18.99
CA SER A 12 20.42 8.05 18.32
C SER A 12 18.97 8.16 17.86
N THR A 13 18.48 9.38 17.63
CA THR A 13 17.14 9.61 17.09
C THR A 13 16.93 8.87 15.76
N ALA A 14 17.95 8.80 14.90
CA ALA A 14 17.90 8.03 13.66
C ALA A 14 17.66 6.52 13.91
N GLN A 15 18.30 5.94 14.93
CA GLN A 15 18.08 4.54 15.31
C GLN A 15 16.66 4.30 15.84
N LEU A 16 16.12 5.24 16.63
CA LEU A 16 14.73 5.16 17.09
C LEU A 16 13.73 5.28 15.94
N VAL A 17 14.02 6.14 14.96
CA VAL A 17 13.23 6.27 13.73
C VAL A 17 13.24 4.96 12.93
N GLU A 18 14.40 4.35 12.73
CA GLU A 18 14.52 3.04 12.07
C GLU A 18 13.74 1.95 12.82
N GLN A 19 13.79 1.97 14.16
CA GLN A 19 13.06 1.03 15.01
C GLN A 19 11.54 1.23 14.95
N ALA A 20 11.07 2.48 14.99
CA ALA A 20 9.65 2.82 14.81
C ALA A 20 9.16 2.36 13.43
N MET A 21 9.97 2.55 12.39
CA MET A 21 9.67 2.09 11.03
C MET A 21 9.65 0.58 10.88
N ALA A 22 10.61 -0.13 11.49
CA ALA A 22 10.62 -1.59 11.50
C ALA A 22 9.41 -2.19 12.25
N SER A 23 8.91 -1.47 13.25
CA SER A 23 7.71 -1.83 14.01
C SER A 23 6.41 -1.40 13.30
N SER A 24 6.50 -0.57 12.26
CA SER A 24 5.36 -0.11 11.47
C SER A 24 4.80 -1.25 10.63
N GLY A 25 3.75 -1.90 11.11
CA GLY A 25 2.95 -2.80 10.28
C GLY A 25 2.14 -2.00 9.26
N PHE A 26 2.70 -1.70 8.09
CA PHE A 26 1.90 -1.17 6.98
C PHE A 26 0.83 -2.20 6.61
N PRO A 27 -0.47 -1.81 6.58
CA PRO A 27 -1.51 -2.76 6.25
C PRO A 27 -1.30 -3.29 4.85
N VAL A 28 -1.52 -4.60 4.67
CA VAL A 28 -1.57 -5.19 3.34
C VAL A 28 -2.90 -4.80 2.72
N PRO A 29 -2.92 -4.05 1.61
CA PRO A 29 -4.17 -3.61 1.03
C PRO A 29 -4.97 -4.80 0.51
N THR A 30 -6.28 -4.81 0.77
CA THR A 30 -7.18 -5.84 0.24
C THR A 30 -7.88 -5.30 -1.00
N VAL A 31 -7.77 -6.02 -2.10
CA VAL A 31 -8.32 -5.62 -3.41
C VAL A 31 -9.78 -6.02 -3.52
N HIS A 32 -10.59 -5.10 -4.02
CA HIS A 32 -11.98 -5.34 -4.37
C HIS A 32 -12.31 -4.84 -5.77
N THR A 33 -13.21 -5.57 -6.43
CA THR A 33 -13.72 -5.21 -7.75
C THR A 33 -15.24 -5.26 -7.80
N ALA A 34 -15.84 -4.46 -8.68
CA ALA A 34 -17.26 -4.59 -9.04
C ALA A 34 -17.40 -4.57 -10.56
N PRO A 35 -17.94 -5.63 -11.20
CA PRO A 35 -18.37 -6.90 -10.59
C PRO A 35 -17.21 -7.69 -9.94
N ASP A 36 -17.53 -8.51 -8.95
CA ASP A 36 -16.58 -9.28 -8.15
C ASP A 36 -16.20 -10.58 -8.87
N GLY A 37 -14.89 -10.91 -8.88
CA GLY A 37 -14.33 -12.16 -9.41
C GLY A 37 -14.45 -12.39 -10.93
N LYS A 38 -15.44 -11.80 -11.59
CA LYS A 38 -15.66 -11.91 -13.03
C LYS A 38 -16.25 -10.63 -13.62
N THR A 39 -15.63 -10.14 -14.69
CA THR A 39 -16.11 -9.04 -15.53
C THR A 39 -16.02 -9.43 -17.00
N TYR A 40 -16.34 -8.49 -17.89
CA TYR A 40 -16.29 -8.68 -19.34
C TYR A 40 -15.51 -7.58 -20.03
N VAL A 41 -14.98 -7.89 -21.21
CA VAL A 41 -14.35 -6.89 -22.09
C VAL A 41 -15.32 -5.73 -22.36
N ARG A 42 -14.80 -4.51 -22.29
CA ARG A 42 -15.54 -3.23 -22.42
C ARG A 42 -16.58 -2.95 -21.34
N VAL A 43 -16.70 -3.80 -20.31
CA VAL A 43 -17.52 -3.50 -19.13
C VAL A 43 -16.70 -2.74 -18.10
N ARG A 44 -17.25 -1.64 -17.60
CA ARG A 44 -16.62 -0.85 -16.54
C ARG A 44 -16.52 -1.71 -15.28
N THR A 45 -15.30 -1.89 -14.81
CA THR A 45 -14.99 -2.58 -13.56
C THR A 45 -14.52 -1.54 -12.56
N SER A 46 -15.29 -1.33 -11.49
CA SER A 46 -14.88 -0.47 -10.37
C SER A 46 -13.79 -1.17 -9.57
N LEU A 47 -12.80 -0.41 -9.10
CA LEU A 47 -11.66 -0.93 -8.35
C LEU A 47 -11.54 -0.14 -7.05
N TRP A 48 -11.37 -0.81 -5.91
CA TRP A 48 -11.03 -0.15 -4.66
C TRP A 48 -10.20 -1.05 -3.75
N VAL A 49 -9.49 -0.44 -2.81
CA VAL A 49 -8.72 -1.15 -1.78
C VAL A 49 -9.20 -0.76 -0.39
N ASP A 50 -9.21 -1.74 0.51
CA ASP A 50 -9.21 -1.50 1.95
C ASP A 50 -7.76 -1.30 2.44
N GLY A 51 -7.59 -0.54 3.53
CA GLY A 51 -6.27 -0.19 4.08
C GLY A 51 -5.63 1.05 3.46
N PHE A 52 -6.42 1.92 2.82
CA PHE A 52 -5.97 3.24 2.34
C PHE A 52 -6.20 4.30 3.42
N ASP A 53 -5.57 4.11 4.58
CA ASP A 53 -5.73 4.99 5.73
C ASP A 53 -4.38 5.51 6.21
N VAL A 54 -4.43 6.57 7.02
CA VAL A 54 -3.25 7.10 7.70
C VAL A 54 -2.75 6.05 8.69
N VAL A 55 -1.48 5.69 8.56
CA VAL A 55 -0.81 4.75 9.47
C VAL A 55 -0.02 5.54 10.48
N GLN A 56 -0.12 5.19 11.75
CA GLN A 56 0.69 5.74 12.82
C GLN A 56 1.39 4.61 13.55
N THR A 57 2.64 4.85 13.89
CA THR A 57 3.45 3.90 14.65
C THR A 57 3.24 4.07 16.14
N GLU A 58 3.51 2.99 16.87
CA GLU A 58 3.68 3.08 18.31
C GLU A 58 4.88 3.99 18.61
N PRO A 59 4.74 4.94 19.55
CA PRO A 59 5.83 5.82 19.92
C PRO A 59 6.97 5.00 20.55
N VAL A 60 8.18 5.18 20.01
CA VAL A 60 9.39 4.54 20.53
C VAL A 60 10.14 5.57 21.36
N SER A 61 10.37 5.27 22.64
CA SER A 61 11.07 6.15 23.57
C SER A 61 12.39 5.54 24.04
N ALA A 62 13.41 6.39 24.19
CA ALA A 62 14.66 6.04 24.85
C ALA A 62 15.25 7.28 25.52
N GLY A 63 15.36 7.29 26.85
CA GLY A 63 15.74 8.50 27.59
C GLY A 63 14.66 9.59 27.46
N ASP A 64 15.09 10.85 27.29
CA ASP A 64 14.25 12.03 27.06
C ASP A 64 14.04 12.31 25.57
N GLN A 65 13.86 11.25 24.75
CA GLN A 65 13.40 11.35 23.36
C GLN A 65 12.31 10.31 23.09
N THR A 66 11.21 10.77 22.49
CA THR A 66 10.08 9.95 22.02
C THR A 66 9.87 10.20 20.54
N VAL A 67 10.05 9.16 19.73
CA VAL A 67 9.90 9.21 18.27
C VAL A 67 8.59 8.57 17.86
N GLN A 68 7.83 9.24 17.00
CA GLN A 68 6.66 8.68 16.36
C GLN A 68 6.71 8.93 14.85
N ALA A 69 6.52 7.87 14.07
CA ALA A 69 6.31 7.95 12.63
C ALA A 69 4.83 7.91 12.25
N ARG A 70 4.48 8.66 11.20
CA ARG A 70 3.14 8.77 10.61
C ARG A 70 3.25 8.70 9.10
N ALA A 71 2.39 7.94 8.45
CA ALA A 71 2.38 7.75 7.01
C ALA A 71 1.01 8.04 6.40
N GLU A 72 0.96 8.94 5.43
CA GLU A 72 -0.27 9.35 4.76
C GLU A 72 -0.40 8.67 3.39
N PRO A 73 -1.53 8.03 3.06
CA PRO A 73 -1.70 7.38 1.77
C PRO A 73 -1.83 8.43 0.66
N VAL A 74 -1.04 8.30 -0.40
CA VAL A 74 -0.98 9.27 -1.50
C VAL A 74 -1.57 8.75 -2.81
N SER A 75 -1.44 7.44 -3.09
CA SER A 75 -1.94 6.85 -4.33
C SER A 75 -1.99 5.32 -4.25
N VAL A 76 -2.78 4.74 -5.15
CA VAL A 76 -2.87 3.30 -5.40
C VAL A 76 -2.50 3.02 -6.84
N THR A 77 -1.47 2.22 -7.03
CA THR A 77 -1.02 1.74 -8.33
C THR A 77 -1.52 0.33 -8.55
N TRP A 78 -2.44 0.17 -9.49
CA TRP A 78 -3.02 -1.09 -9.89
C TRP A 78 -2.24 -1.72 -11.03
N ASN A 79 -1.86 -2.98 -10.87
CA ASN A 79 -1.44 -3.83 -11.97
C ASN A 79 -2.63 -4.73 -12.35
N LEU A 80 -3.21 -4.49 -13.53
CA LEU A 80 -4.39 -5.19 -14.00
C LEU A 80 -4.05 -6.40 -14.88
N GLY A 81 -2.76 -6.70 -15.05
CA GLY A 81 -2.24 -7.75 -15.93
C GLY A 81 -2.12 -7.34 -17.40
N GLU A 82 -3.02 -6.51 -17.92
CA GLU A 82 -2.87 -5.92 -19.27
C GLU A 82 -2.29 -4.49 -19.25
N LYS A 83 -2.50 -3.76 -18.16
CA LYS A 83 -2.10 -2.36 -18.01
C LYS A 83 -1.89 -2.00 -16.54
N GLN A 84 -1.05 -1.00 -16.31
CA GLN A 84 -0.92 -0.33 -15.01
C GLN A 84 -1.80 0.92 -14.96
N LEU A 85 -2.55 1.08 -13.87
CA LEU A 85 -3.44 2.21 -13.62
C LEU A 85 -3.09 2.85 -12.27
N VAL A 86 -2.91 4.18 -12.22
CA VAL A 86 -2.67 4.90 -10.97
C VAL A 86 -3.92 5.68 -10.58
N CYS A 87 -4.43 5.41 -9.38
CA CYS A 87 -5.56 6.11 -8.78
C CYS A 87 -5.07 6.90 -7.56
N LYS A 88 -5.47 8.17 -7.42
CA LYS A 88 -5.05 9.03 -6.30
C LYS A 88 -5.85 8.79 -5.00
N THR A 89 -6.78 7.85 -5.03
CA THR A 89 -7.68 7.54 -3.91
C THR A 89 -7.76 6.03 -3.76
N ALA A 90 -8.30 5.57 -2.63
CA ALA A 90 -8.64 4.18 -2.38
C ALA A 90 -9.51 3.54 -3.48
N GLY A 91 -10.22 4.34 -4.26
CA GLY A 91 -11.28 3.89 -5.16
C GLY A 91 -12.63 3.86 -4.46
N SER A 92 -13.67 3.43 -5.17
CA SER A 92 -15.01 3.26 -4.60
C SER A 92 -15.81 2.24 -5.39
N LYS A 93 -16.76 1.58 -4.73
CA LYS A 93 -17.63 0.58 -5.37
C LYS A 93 -18.45 1.13 -6.55
N ASP A 94 -18.86 2.39 -6.46
CA ASP A 94 -19.58 3.11 -7.53
C ASP A 94 -18.68 3.40 -8.76
N GLY A 95 -17.36 3.31 -8.61
CA GLY A 95 -16.40 3.42 -9.72
C GLY A 95 -16.08 4.84 -10.16
N LYS A 96 -16.64 5.88 -9.54
CA LYS A 96 -16.28 7.29 -9.83
C LYS A 96 -14.80 7.60 -9.58
N ASN A 97 -14.22 7.00 -8.56
CA ASN A 97 -12.88 7.33 -8.08
C ASN A 97 -11.77 6.52 -8.78
N CYS A 98 -12.04 5.26 -9.09
CA CYS A 98 -11.11 4.36 -9.75
C CYS A 98 -11.91 3.27 -10.46
N ASN A 99 -11.75 3.18 -11.79
CA ASN A 99 -12.39 2.17 -12.61
C ASN A 99 -11.54 1.87 -13.84
N TYR A 100 -11.74 0.69 -14.41
CA TYR A 100 -11.11 0.28 -15.65
C TYR A 100 -12.05 -0.58 -16.49
N SER A 101 -11.96 -0.44 -17.81
CA SER A 101 -12.64 -1.31 -18.76
C SER A 101 -11.61 -2.14 -19.50
N TYR A 102 -11.60 -3.45 -19.26
CA TYR A 102 -10.68 -4.37 -19.89
C TYR A 102 -10.86 -4.40 -21.41
N GLN A 103 -9.74 -4.46 -22.13
CA GLN A 103 -9.75 -4.52 -23.60
C GLN A 103 -9.57 -5.93 -24.13
N ARG A 104 -9.01 -6.83 -23.32
CA ARG A 104 -8.67 -8.20 -23.70
C ARG A 104 -9.28 -9.19 -22.72
N SER A 105 -9.67 -10.37 -23.21
CA SER A 105 -10.10 -11.46 -22.34
C SER A 105 -8.92 -12.05 -21.57
N SER A 106 -9.22 -12.59 -20.39
CA SER A 106 -8.24 -13.31 -19.58
C SER A 106 -7.99 -14.74 -20.06
N ALA A 107 -8.66 -15.20 -21.13
CA ALA A 107 -8.57 -16.57 -21.64
C ALA A 107 -7.14 -16.97 -22.04
N GLY A 108 -6.34 -16.01 -22.53
CA GLY A 108 -4.93 -16.23 -22.87
C GLY A 108 -3.95 -16.11 -21.70
N GLN A 109 -4.42 -15.82 -20.49
CA GLN A 109 -3.57 -15.72 -19.30
C GLN A 109 -3.36 -17.09 -18.65
N PRO A 110 -2.25 -17.29 -17.90
CA PRO A 110 -2.06 -18.48 -17.08
C PRO A 110 -3.27 -18.73 -16.17
N GLY A 111 -3.88 -19.92 -16.27
CA GLY A 111 -5.08 -20.27 -15.51
C GLY A 111 -6.37 -19.57 -15.98
N GLY A 112 -6.33 -18.85 -17.11
CA GLY A 112 -7.49 -18.17 -17.69
C GLY A 112 -7.96 -16.93 -16.93
N LYS A 113 -7.11 -16.34 -16.07
CA LYS A 113 -7.46 -15.22 -15.17
C LYS A 113 -6.33 -14.19 -15.13
N TYR A 114 -6.67 -12.92 -14.96
CA TYR A 114 -5.69 -11.91 -14.57
C TYR A 114 -5.39 -12.04 -13.07
N GLN A 115 -4.13 -11.86 -12.70
CA GLN A 115 -3.69 -11.76 -11.30
C GLN A 115 -3.50 -10.29 -10.98
N ILE A 116 -4.57 -9.62 -10.57
CA ILE A 116 -4.52 -8.18 -10.32
C ILE A 116 -3.88 -7.90 -8.95
N THR A 117 -3.05 -6.87 -8.88
CA THR A 117 -2.46 -6.40 -7.61
C THR A 117 -2.65 -4.90 -7.46
N ALA A 118 -2.73 -4.43 -6.22
CA ALA A 118 -2.74 -3.02 -5.88
C ALA A 118 -1.56 -2.71 -4.96
N THR A 119 -0.77 -1.72 -5.35
CA THR A 119 0.33 -1.18 -4.56
C THR A 119 -0.09 0.19 -4.03
N VAL A 120 -0.32 0.29 -2.74
CA VAL A 120 -0.57 1.58 -2.10
C VAL A 120 0.77 2.22 -1.78
N THR A 121 0.86 3.53 -2.04
CA THR A 121 2.01 4.36 -1.69
C THR A 121 1.59 5.30 -0.57
N TRP A 122 2.39 5.35 0.49
CA TRP A 122 2.27 6.30 1.58
C TRP A 122 3.48 7.21 1.63
N HIS A 123 3.27 8.46 2.01
CA HIS A 123 4.33 9.39 2.34
C HIS A 123 4.53 9.39 3.85
N ALA A 124 5.68 8.90 4.32
CA ALA A 124 5.99 8.74 5.73
C ALA A 124 6.85 9.91 6.26
N THR A 125 6.47 10.41 7.42
CA THR A 125 7.18 11.43 8.20
C THR A 125 7.33 10.96 9.64
N TRP A 126 8.26 11.54 10.38
CA TRP A 126 8.43 11.28 11.80
C TRP A 126 8.59 12.58 12.58
N THR A 127 8.26 12.51 13.85
CA THR A 127 8.43 13.57 14.83
C THR A 127 9.17 13.00 16.04
N CYS A 128 10.00 13.84 16.68
CA CYS A 128 10.64 13.50 17.94
C CYS A 128 10.30 14.57 18.97
N GLU A 129 9.89 14.12 20.14
CA GLU A 129 9.57 14.95 21.29
C GLU A 129 10.56 14.67 22.41
N GLY A 130 11.19 15.73 22.92
CA GLY A 130 12.12 15.64 24.06
C GLY A 130 13.42 16.42 23.87
N ALA A 131 14.18 16.58 24.96
CA ALA A 131 15.38 17.41 24.99
C ALA A 131 16.60 16.74 24.31
N GLU A 132 16.56 15.41 24.17
CA GLU A 132 17.64 14.61 23.57
C GLU A 132 17.42 14.31 22.08
N CYS A 133 16.37 14.87 21.47
CA CYS A 133 16.12 14.75 20.04
C CYS A 133 17.17 15.51 19.23
N ASP A 134 17.88 14.82 18.34
CA ASP A 134 18.82 15.45 17.39
C ASP A 134 18.09 16.39 16.41
N SER A 135 16.87 16.02 16.02
CA SER A 135 15.96 16.84 15.21
C SER A 135 14.52 16.64 15.67
N PRO A 136 13.67 17.69 15.63
CA PRO A 136 12.26 17.59 16.02
C PRO A 136 11.41 16.74 15.05
N GLY A 137 11.93 16.39 13.87
CA GLY A 137 11.24 15.55 12.91
C GLY A 137 11.95 15.44 11.56
N GLY A 138 11.35 14.71 10.63
CA GLY A 138 11.88 14.52 9.29
C GLY A 138 10.98 13.72 8.35
N VAL A 139 11.45 13.55 7.12
CA VAL A 139 10.77 12.79 6.06
C VAL A 139 11.47 11.46 5.89
N LEU A 140 10.69 10.37 5.87
CA LEU A 140 11.17 9.00 5.65
C LEU A 140 11.08 8.58 4.19
N GLY A 141 10.36 9.36 3.39
CA GLY A 141 10.10 9.11 1.99
C GLY A 141 8.86 8.26 1.76
N ASN A 142 8.78 7.68 0.58
CA ASN A 142 7.61 6.92 0.17
C ASN A 142 7.74 5.45 0.57
N GLN A 143 6.75 4.97 1.31
CA GLN A 143 6.60 3.57 1.66
C GLN A 143 5.55 2.95 0.74
N THR A 144 5.74 1.68 0.38
CA THR A 144 4.79 0.97 -0.48
C THR A 144 4.43 -0.39 0.11
N SER A 145 3.18 -0.78 -0.05
CA SER A 145 2.65 -2.09 0.36
C SER A 145 1.82 -2.63 -0.79
N THR A 146 2.08 -3.86 -1.18
CA THR A 146 1.45 -4.50 -2.32
C THR A 146 0.51 -5.59 -1.84
N SER A 147 -0.70 -5.61 -2.38
CA SER A 147 -1.70 -6.64 -2.09
C SER A 147 -1.24 -8.01 -2.56
N LEU A 148 -1.88 -9.05 -2.03
CA LEU A 148 -1.84 -10.36 -2.64
C LEU A 148 -2.48 -10.32 -4.05
N PRO A 149 -2.03 -11.19 -4.98
CA PRO A 149 -2.64 -11.30 -6.29
C PRO A 149 -4.08 -11.78 -6.17
N THR A 150 -5.00 -11.00 -6.74
CA THR A 150 -6.44 -11.30 -6.75
C THR A 150 -6.82 -11.82 -8.14
N PRO A 151 -7.44 -13.00 -8.26
CA PRO A 151 -7.83 -13.54 -9.55
C PRO A 151 -9.08 -12.82 -10.08
N LEU A 152 -8.99 -12.27 -11.30
CA LEU A 152 -10.14 -11.68 -12.00
C LEU A 152 -10.33 -12.35 -13.37
N VAL A 153 -11.51 -12.92 -13.60
CA VAL A 153 -11.90 -13.49 -14.90
C VAL A 153 -12.44 -12.37 -15.77
N VAL A 154 -11.92 -12.22 -16.98
CA VAL A 154 -12.44 -11.27 -17.99
C VAL A 154 -12.91 -12.07 -19.20
N GLY A 155 -14.23 -12.21 -19.33
CA GLY A 155 -14.84 -12.87 -20.47
C GLY A 155 -15.04 -11.93 -21.67
N GLU A 156 -15.24 -12.50 -22.84
CA GLU A 156 -15.78 -11.76 -23.99
C GLU A 156 -17.30 -11.98 -24.07
N ILE A 157 -18.03 -10.91 -24.37
CA ILE A 157 -19.44 -11.04 -24.73
C ILE A 157 -19.47 -11.46 -26.20
N GLN A 158 -19.72 -12.74 -26.42
CA GLN A 158 -19.99 -13.25 -27.76
C GLN A 158 -21.49 -13.07 -28.02
N THR A 159 -21.86 -12.11 -28.86
CA THR A 159 -23.16 -12.18 -29.52
C THR A 159 -23.05 -13.28 -30.57
N ASN A 160 -23.55 -14.47 -30.23
CA ASN A 160 -23.88 -15.45 -31.25
C ASN A 160 -25.09 -14.89 -32.02
N THR A 161 -24.85 -14.08 -33.05
CA THR A 161 -25.83 -13.86 -34.12
C THR A 161 -25.83 -15.12 -34.97
N GLY A 162 -26.42 -16.18 -34.41
CA GLY A 162 -26.49 -17.50 -34.99
C GLY A 162 -27.93 -17.97 -35.07
N GLN A 163 -28.50 -17.76 -36.27
CA GLN A 163 -29.67 -18.39 -36.88
C GLN A 163 -31.07 -17.87 -36.50
#